data_AF-A0AAV1DWT5-F1
#
_entry.id   AF-A0AAV1DWT5-F1
#
_cell.length_a   1.000
_cell.length_b   1.000
_cell.length_c   1.000
_cell.angle_alpha   90.00
_cell.angle_beta   90.00
_cell.angle_gamma   90.00
#
_symmetry.space_group_name_H-M   'P 1'
#
loop_
_entity.id
_entity.type
_entity.pdbx_description
1 polymer ?
#
loop_
_entity_poly.entity_id
_entity_poly.type
_entity_poly.pdbx_seq_one_letter_code
_entity_poly.pdbx_strand_id
1 'polypeptide(L)'
;MGKTVRILGRSVYTFLQKYQSYTTTAAILALSYAALVLLSESAIPSSALLQGIHNRLQSLFDAAGFPRSSDFFAILNIKLSQTIAESYLIFPFIFTFFLFTKAFLIHAFSNHKAVS
;
A
#
# COMPACT_ATOMS: atom_id res chain seq x y z
N MET A 1 19.18 20.88 -26.24
CA MET A 1 19.22 21.01 -24.76
C MET A 1 18.26 22.07 -24.19
N GLY A 2 18.10 23.26 -24.79
CA GLY A 2 17.31 24.35 -24.18
C GLY A 2 15.82 24.07 -23.89
N LYS A 3 15.15 23.18 -24.64
CA LYS A 3 13.74 22.82 -24.42
C LYS A 3 13.53 22.05 -23.11
N THR A 4 14.40 21.09 -22.80
CA THR A 4 14.35 20.29 -21.57
C THR A 4 14.58 21.14 -20.33
N VAL A 5 15.57 22.05 -20.37
CA VAL A 5 15.85 22.99 -19.27
C VAL A 5 14.67 23.91 -19.01
N ARG A 6 13.99 24.38 -20.05
CA ARG A 6 12.78 25.20 -19.92
C ARG A 6 11.61 24.44 -19.30
N ILE A 7 11.42 23.17 -19.67
CA ILE A 7 10.37 22.32 -19.08
C ILE A 7 10.67 22.05 -17.61
N LEU A 8 11.92 21.71 -17.28
CA LEU A 8 12.34 21.45 -15.90
C LEU A 8 12.20 22.71 -15.04
N GLY A 9 12.69 23.85 -15.52
CA GLY A 9 12.56 25.13 -14.82
C GLY A 9 11.10 25.53 -14.58
N ARG A 10 10.22 25.30 -15.56
CA ARG A 10 8.78 25.54 -15.40
C ARG A 10 8.18 24.59 -14.38
N SER A 11 8.50 23.30 -14.41
CA SER A 11 8.02 22.31 -13.44
C SER A 11 8.46 22.64 -12.00
N VAL A 12 9.72 23.02 -11.80
CA VAL A 12 10.24 23.41 -10.48
C VAL A 12 9.53 24.68 -9.98
N TYR A 13 9.34 25.66 -10.87
CA TYR A 13 8.61 26.89 -10.53
C TYR A 13 7.15 26.62 -10.14
N THR A 14 6.43 25.78 -10.89
CA THR A 14 5.04 25.42 -10.54
C THR A 14 4.97 24.61 -9.25
N PHE A 15 5.95 23.73 -9.01
CA PHE A 15 6.06 22.98 -7.76
C PHE A 15 6.28 23.92 -6.56
N LEU A 16 7.19 24.89 -6.67
CA LEU A 16 7.46 25.87 -5.63
C LEU A 16 6.24 26.77 -5.35
N GLN A 17 5.47 27.17 -6.38
CA GLN A 17 4.24 27.95 -6.19
C GLN A 17 3.18 27.20 -5.35
N LYS A 18 3.09 25.87 -5.46
CA LYS A 18 2.13 25.04 -4.72
C LYS A 18 2.79 24.12 -3.70
N TYR A 19 3.99 24.49 -3.23
CA TYR A 19 4.85 23.63 -2.41
C TYR A 19 4.13 23.10 -1.16
N GLN A 20 3.41 23.97 -0.47
CA GLN A 20 2.67 23.61 0.75
C GLN A 20 1.60 22.54 0.47
N SER A 21 0.86 22.66 -0.63
CA SER A 21 -0.21 21.71 -0.98
C SER A 21 0.37 20.34 -1.36
N TYR A 22 1.44 20.31 -2.15
CA TYR A 22 2.11 19.05 -2.52
C TYR A 22 2.78 18.39 -1.32
N THR A 23 3.49 19.15 -0.49
CA THR A 23 4.19 18.65 0.70
C THR A 23 3.21 18.15 1.75
N THR A 24 2.11 18.87 1.98
CA THR A 24 1.06 18.43 2.93
C THR A 24 0.40 17.14 2.46
N THR A 25 0.11 17.03 1.15
CA THR A 25 -0.49 15.80 0.58
C THR A 25 0.47 14.62 0.73
N ALA A 26 1.76 14.81 0.44
CA ALA A 26 2.78 13.78 0.63
C ALA A 26 2.94 13.38 2.10
N ALA A 27 2.90 14.34 3.04
CA ALA A 27 2.97 14.08 4.47
C ALA A 27 1.75 13.27 4.97
N ILE A 28 0.54 13.62 4.53
CA ILE A 28 -0.68 12.87 4.88
C ILE A 28 -0.61 11.43 4.36
N LEU A 29 -0.13 11.24 3.12
CA LEU A 29 0.08 9.91 2.54
C LEU A 29 1.11 9.09 3.33
N ALA A 30 2.26 9.69 3.66
CA ALA A 30 3.31 9.03 4.42
C ALA A 30 2.86 8.68 5.84
N LEU A 31 2.15 9.58 6.51
CA LEU A 31 1.59 9.36 7.84
C LEU A 31 0.56 8.23 7.83
N SER A 32 -0.34 8.22 6.85
CA SER A 32 -1.36 7.18 6.75
C SER A 32 -0.75 5.82 6.45
N TYR A 33 0.31 5.77 5.64
CA TYR A 33 1.08 4.56 5.40
C TYR A 33 1.76 4.06 6.68
N ALA A 34 2.41 4.95 7.45
CA ALA A 34 3.02 4.58 8.72
C ALA A 34 1.99 4.05 9.74
N ALA A 35 0.82 4.69 9.83
CA ALA A 35 -0.28 4.23 10.67
C ALA A 35 -0.77 2.83 10.25
N LEU A 36 -0.84 2.55 8.94
CA LEU A 36 -1.22 1.24 8.43
C LEU A 36 -0.20 0.16 8.81
N VAL A 37 1.10 0.45 8.71
CA VAL A 37 2.16 -0.49 9.09
C VAL A 37 2.08 -0.82 10.58
N LEU A 38 1.93 0.21 11.44
CA LEU A 38 1.77 0.01 12.88
C LEU A 38 0.52 -0.79 13.22
N LEU A 39 -0.60 -0.50 12.55
CA LEU A 39 -1.85 -1.24 12.73
C LEU A 39 -1.67 -2.71 12.31
N SER A 40 -1.01 -2.95 11.17
CA SER A 40 -0.72 -4.30 10.67
C SER A 40 0.08 -5.08 11.72
N GLU A 41 1.22 -4.55 12.18
CA GLU A 41 2.04 -5.23 13.21
C GLU A 41 1.26 -5.53 14.50
N SER A 42 0.38 -4.63 14.92
CA SER A 42 -0.43 -4.83 16.14
C SER A 42 -1.60 -5.81 15.97
N ALA A 43 -2.18 -5.91 14.78
CA ALA A 43 -3.44 -6.62 14.55
C ALA A 43 -3.26 -8.08 14.10
N ILE A 44 -2.17 -8.39 13.41
CA ILE A 44 -1.92 -9.73 12.85
C ILE A 44 -1.84 -10.84 13.93
N PRO A 45 -1.10 -10.67 15.05
CA PRO A 45 -0.82 -11.77 15.98
C PRO A 45 -2.06 -12.40 16.62
N SER A 46 -3.15 -11.64 16.74
CA SER A 46 -4.37 -12.05 17.45
C SER A 46 -5.63 -12.06 16.58
N SER A 47 -5.50 -11.97 15.25
CA SER A 47 -6.68 -11.90 14.39
C SER A 47 -7.35 -13.27 14.21
N ALA A 48 -8.66 -13.32 14.42
CA ALA A 48 -9.50 -14.48 14.07
C ALA A 48 -9.40 -14.83 12.57
N LEU A 49 -9.10 -13.82 11.74
CA LEU A 49 -8.86 -13.94 10.31
C LEU A 49 -7.61 -14.80 10.03
N LEU A 50 -6.50 -14.55 10.73
CA LEU A 50 -5.27 -15.35 10.61
C LEU A 50 -5.51 -16.80 11.02
N GLN A 51 -6.21 -17.05 12.13
CA GLN A 51 -6.56 -18.41 12.56
C GLN A 51 -7.43 -19.13 11.52
N GLY A 52 -8.41 -18.43 10.95
CA GLY A 52 -9.28 -18.97 9.89
C GLY A 52 -8.51 -19.34 8.62
N ILE A 53 -7.58 -18.49 8.18
CA ILE A 53 -6.72 -18.77 7.02
C ILE A 53 -5.78 -19.93 7.33
N HIS A 54 -5.16 -19.93 8.51
CA HIS A 54 -4.21 -20.98 8.91
C HIS A 54 -4.86 -22.37 8.92
N ASN A 55 -6.06 -22.48 9.48
CA ASN A 55 -6.81 -23.74 9.50
C ASN A 55 -7.19 -24.20 8.08
N ARG A 56 -7.56 -23.28 7.18
CA ARG A 56 -7.85 -23.62 5.78
C ARG A 56 -6.59 -24.09 5.04
N LEU A 57 -5.48 -23.38 5.18
CA LEU A 57 -4.20 -23.78 4.58
C LEU A 57 -3.71 -25.11 5.12
N GLN A 58 -3.87 -25.35 6.43
CA GLN A 58 -3.53 -26.63 7.04
C GLN A 58 -4.38 -27.75 6.44
N SER A 59 -5.69 -27.56 6.31
CA SER A 59 -6.57 -28.55 5.67
C SER A 59 -6.21 -28.81 4.21
N LEU A 60 -5.78 -27.78 3.47
CA LEU A 60 -5.30 -27.94 2.09
C LEU A 60 -3.99 -28.72 2.03
N PHE A 61 -3.07 -28.45 2.96
CA PHE A 61 -1.81 -29.16 3.02
C PHE A 61 -1.97 -30.63 3.43
N ASP A 62 -2.89 -30.89 4.36
CA ASP A 62 -3.25 -32.24 4.76
C ASP A 62 -3.88 -33.02 3.59
N ALA A 63 -4.78 -32.37 2.83
CA ALA A 63 -5.39 -32.98 1.64
C ALA A 63 -4.38 -33.23 0.51
N ALA A 64 -3.33 -32.41 0.40
CA ALA A 64 -2.23 -32.60 -0.54
C ALA A 64 -1.22 -33.67 -0.10
N GLY A 65 -1.39 -34.26 1.09
CA GLY A 65 -0.50 -35.27 1.64
C GLY A 65 0.81 -34.71 2.19
N PHE A 66 0.89 -33.41 2.49
CA PHE A 66 2.10 -32.84 3.09
C PHE A 66 2.25 -33.31 4.55
N PRO A 67 3.47 -33.66 4.97
CA PRO A 67 3.72 -34.18 6.30
C PRO A 67 3.57 -33.08 7.36
N ARG A 68 2.67 -33.28 8.33
CA ARG A 68 2.51 -32.38 9.49
C ARG A 68 3.73 -32.31 10.40
N SER A 69 4.62 -33.28 10.33
CA SER A 69 5.87 -33.37 11.11
C SER A 69 7.01 -32.53 10.54
N SER A 70 6.82 -31.92 9.37
CA SER A 70 7.86 -31.08 8.76
C SER A 70 7.75 -29.65 9.28
N ASP A 71 8.78 -29.23 10.02
CA ASP A 71 8.92 -27.85 10.52
C ASP A 71 8.83 -26.81 9.39
N PHE A 72 9.29 -27.17 8.19
CA PHE A 72 9.21 -26.30 7.02
C PHE A 72 7.76 -25.95 6.66
N PHE A 73 6.87 -26.94 6.59
CA PHE A 73 5.47 -26.69 6.22
C PHE A 73 4.70 -25.96 7.32
N ALA A 74 5.07 -26.17 8.58
CA ALA A 74 4.51 -25.39 9.69
C ALA A 74 4.90 -23.90 9.58
N ILE A 75 6.17 -23.60 9.35
CA ILE A 75 6.66 -22.22 9.17
C ILE A 75 6.07 -21.59 7.90
N LEU A 76 6.00 -22.36 6.81
CA LEU A 76 5.38 -21.91 5.55
C LEU A 76 3.92 -21.55 5.77
N ASN A 77 3.14 -22.41 6.44
CA ASN A 77 1.73 -22.15 6.73
C ASN A 77 1.55 -20.86 7.55
N ILE A 78 2.35 -20.67 8.58
CA ILE A 78 2.32 -19.45 9.42
C ILE A 78 2.61 -18.21 8.57
N LYS A 79 3.71 -18.21 7.81
CA LYS A 79 4.10 -17.05 6.98
C LYS A 79 3.07 -16.75 5.90
N LEU A 80 2.55 -17.78 5.25
CA LEU A 80 1.58 -17.62 4.17
C LEU A 80 0.23 -17.12 4.72
N SER A 81 -0.18 -17.61 5.90
CA SER A 81 -1.36 -17.10 6.61
C SER A 81 -1.21 -15.62 6.97
N GLN A 82 -0.04 -15.23 7.49
CA GLN A 82 0.30 -13.84 7.79
C GLN A 82 0.23 -12.97 6.53
N THR A 83 0.92 -13.36 5.45
CA THR A 83 0.91 -12.60 4.20
C THR A 83 -0.49 -12.43 3.61
N ILE A 84 -1.34 -13.47 3.64
CA ILE A 84 -2.71 -13.35 3.12
C ILE A 84 -3.54 -12.41 4.00
N ALA A 85 -3.45 -12.55 5.34
CA ALA A 85 -4.17 -11.68 6.27
C ALA A 85 -3.74 -10.21 6.11
N GLU A 86 -2.43 -9.96 6.02
CA GLU A 86 -1.85 -8.63 5.75
C GLU A 86 -2.34 -8.08 4.42
N SER A 87 -2.30 -8.88 3.35
CA SER A 87 -2.77 -8.47 2.04
C SER A 87 -4.24 -8.02 2.09
N TYR A 88 -5.09 -8.78 2.78
CA TYR A 88 -6.51 -8.43 2.92
C TYR A 88 -6.72 -7.11 3.68
N LEU A 89 -5.89 -6.86 4.70
CA LEU A 89 -5.95 -5.63 5.49
C LEU A 89 -5.42 -4.43 4.70
N ILE A 90 -4.33 -4.60 3.97
CA ILE A 90 -3.62 -3.52 3.26
C ILE A 90 -4.29 -3.18 1.91
N PHE A 91 -4.90 -4.16 1.24
CA PHE A 91 -5.52 -4.00 -0.09
C PHE A 91 -6.51 -2.83 -0.21
N PRO A 92 -7.52 -2.66 0.68
CA PRO A 92 -8.44 -1.53 0.58
C PRO A 92 -7.74 -0.17 0.71
N PHE A 93 -6.68 -0.10 1.52
CA PHE A 93 -5.90 1.13 1.69
C PHE A 93 -5.06 1.44 0.45
N ILE A 94 -4.35 0.45 -0.11
CA ILE A 94 -3.62 0.64 -1.38
C ILE A 94 -4.57 1.16 -2.45
N PHE A 95 -5.75 0.55 -2.60
CA PHE A 95 -6.72 0.96 -3.60
C PHE A 95 -7.22 2.39 -3.36
N THR A 96 -7.50 2.75 -2.11
CA THR A 96 -7.94 4.10 -1.74
C THR A 96 -6.86 5.14 -2.03
N PHE A 97 -5.61 4.91 -1.63
CA PHE A 97 -4.50 5.82 -1.89
C PHE A 97 -4.16 5.91 -3.38
N PHE A 98 -4.28 4.82 -4.12
CA PHE A 98 -4.10 4.82 -5.58
C PHE A 98 -5.14 5.70 -6.27
N LEU A 99 -6.42 5.53 -5.92
CA LEU A 99 -7.50 6.36 -6.45
C LEU A 99 -7.35 7.83 -6.04
N PHE A 100 -7.03 8.08 -4.77
CA PHE A 100 -6.80 9.42 -4.25
C PHE A 100 -5.65 10.12 -4.99
N THR A 101 -4.53 9.44 -5.18
CA THR A 101 -3.37 9.97 -5.91
C THR A 101 -3.73 10.29 -7.37
N LYS A 102 -4.48 9.40 -8.04
CA LYS A 102 -4.97 9.64 -9.40
C LYS A 102 -5.88 10.85 -9.47
N ALA A 103 -6.84 10.96 -8.57
CA ALA A 103 -7.76 12.09 -8.51
C ALA A 103 -7.01 13.40 -8.23
N PHE A 104 -6.05 13.38 -7.31
CA PHE A 104 -5.20 14.52 -6.98
C PHE A 104 -4.38 14.98 -8.19
N LEU A 105 -3.75 14.07 -8.92
CA LEU A 105 -3.00 14.39 -10.13
C LEU A 105 -3.92 14.98 -11.21
N ILE A 106 -5.07 14.36 -11.47
CA ILE A 106 -6.04 14.88 -12.45
C ILE A 106 -6.49 16.29 -12.06
N HIS A 107 -6.82 16.53 -10.80
CA HIS A 107 -7.22 17.85 -10.32
C HIS A 107 -6.09 18.88 -10.43
N ALA A 108 -4.85 18.50 -10.06
CA ALA A 108 -3.68 19.35 -10.16
C ALA A 108 -3.37 19.79 -11.60
N PHE A 109 -3.53 18.88 -12.58
CA PHE A 109 -3.30 19.18 -13.99
C PHE A 109 -4.51 19.82 -14.70
N SER A 110 -5.75 19.49 -14.30
CA SER A 110 -6.96 20.06 -14.88
C SER A 110 -7.10 21.57 -14.58
N ASN A 111 -6.82 21.98 -13.33
CA ASN A 111 -6.78 23.39 -12.96
C ASN A 111 -5.66 24.19 -13.67
N HIS A 112 -4.70 23.50 -14.28
CA HIS A 112 -3.62 24.13 -15.05
C HIS A 112 -4.03 24.45 -16.49
N LYS A 113 -5.08 23.81 -17.02
CA LYS A 113 -5.66 24.09 -18.36
C LYS A 113 -6.71 25.21 -18.35
N ALA A 114 -7.36 25.48 -17.22
CA ALA A 114 -8.38 26.53 -17.11
C ALA A 114 -7.79 27.95 -16.95
N VAL A 115 -6.47 28.08 -16.75
CA VAL A 115 -5.76 29.35 -16.51
C VAL A 115 -4.62 29.55 -17.54
N SER A 116 -4.83 29.10 -18.78
CA SER A 116 -3.96 29.41 -19.92
C SER A 116 -4.79 29.84 -21.11
#